data_AF-A0A8S3QQ02-F1
#
_entry.id   AF-A0A8S3QQ02-F1
#
_cell.length_a   1.000
_cell.length_b   1.000
_cell.length_c   1.000
_cell.angle_alpha   90.00
_cell.angle_beta   90.00
_cell.angle_gamma   90.00
#
_symmetry.space_group_name_H-M   'P 1'
#
loop_
_entity.id
_entity.type
_entity.pdbx_description
1 polymer ?
#
loop_
_entity_poly.entity_id
_entity_poly.type
_entity_poly.pdbx_seq_one_letter_code
_entity_poly.pdbx_strand_id
1 'polypeptide(L)'
;MSGRGRGRGRGGSNRGRGGRRGRGGFGRSRVSRSHNCRSRSPSPVATTEVAEPSMDDVKSFFMGKVSFEQHYQGQEENRDKYAAAISTMMNSGVDVVQNARVRALAASWARKDQELAGALISVRSQYTFVEVLKALTILDAGRSARVVEKKIKRLQCQKTKVSAAKLGKLKSEHDNLLALKPNIGTATGAVVKQVSKWVKTFTKDELEFFALHFPVDPWKKLTDICHFNPEKDFPALPWFLGFCFGNTAPEDSIVRSCKDINEHNVNELVQSHPVPYGHVKSLDKHLTDDSKRAIALKEKKIDTLLWYYENLTCASFDKVLMERLNEGEKVTLANGKLMERLLILKMAREGIKTNPEEIYYTWDWDAWPNGPNLENQENIVDESKAPFLNHLIGQADENISKISLPLEEPIVIVGDASGSMEVAIKTSVIIAGILTKITSAKLVFFDDHSRDAPYIPENVEQVLDLALSTIADNATAPAASLYPFYKNKEIVKTFIIVTDEEENEQCEEFWFAELFDKYYKEVFPARLVFVSFLPQLVKVRWSERSRIRGIVHSSLNLMTTNQT
;
A
#
# COMPACT_ATOMS: atom_id res chain seq x y z
N MET A 1 43.33 -30.69 47.48
CA MET A 1 43.07 -32.05 46.96
C MET A 1 41.62 -32.08 46.48
N SER A 2 41.37 -31.79 45.20
CA SER A 2 41.07 -32.76 44.11
C SER A 2 39.73 -33.52 44.36
N GLY A 3 38.69 -33.44 43.53
CA GLY A 3 38.71 -33.20 42.09
C GLY A 3 37.39 -32.67 41.50
N ARG A 4 37.55 -32.04 40.33
CA ARG A 4 36.51 -31.49 39.45
C ARG A 4 36.06 -32.58 38.46
N GLY A 5 34.78 -32.92 38.47
CA GLY A 5 34.14 -33.71 37.41
C GLY A 5 33.53 -32.80 36.34
N ARG A 6 34.13 -32.75 35.15
CA ARG A 6 33.57 -32.10 33.95
C ARG A 6 32.86 -33.15 33.09
N GLY A 7 31.53 -33.16 33.11
CA GLY A 7 30.71 -33.94 32.17
C GLY A 7 30.56 -33.20 30.84
N ARG A 8 31.11 -33.76 29.76
CA ARG A 8 30.88 -33.33 28.36
C ARG A 8 29.84 -34.26 27.74
N GLY A 9 28.60 -33.79 27.60
CA GLY A 9 27.58 -34.48 26.81
C GLY A 9 27.79 -34.21 25.31
N ARG A 10 28.15 -35.25 24.56
CA ARG A 10 28.12 -35.29 23.09
C ARG A 10 26.78 -35.89 22.66
N GLY A 11 25.86 -35.07 22.15
CA GLY A 11 24.65 -35.55 21.48
C GLY A 11 24.96 -35.99 20.05
N GLY A 12 24.81 -37.28 19.79
CA GLY A 12 25.06 -37.90 18.50
C GLY A 12 23.96 -37.61 17.48
N SER A 13 24.39 -37.24 16.27
CA SER A 13 23.56 -37.13 15.08
C SER A 13 23.17 -38.51 14.57
N ASN A 14 21.88 -38.84 14.61
CA ASN A 14 21.33 -40.06 14.04
C ASN A 14 21.14 -39.87 12.52
N ARG A 15 21.95 -40.53 11.71
CA ARG A 15 21.81 -40.61 10.25
C ARG A 15 20.88 -41.76 9.89
N GLY A 16 19.63 -41.44 9.54
CA GLY A 16 18.72 -42.38 8.89
C GLY A 16 19.08 -42.56 7.42
N ARG A 17 19.64 -43.73 7.07
CA ARG A 17 19.71 -44.24 5.71
C ARG A 17 18.36 -44.86 5.35
N GLY A 18 17.67 -44.30 4.36
CA GLY A 18 16.51 -44.92 3.74
C GLY A 18 16.62 -44.74 2.23
N GLY A 19 17.19 -45.73 1.55
CA GLY A 19 17.18 -45.78 0.09
C GLY A 19 15.83 -46.24 -0.43
N ARG A 20 15.40 -45.68 -1.56
CA ARG A 20 14.55 -46.41 -2.49
C ARG A 20 14.85 -46.00 -3.93
N ARG A 21 14.99 -47.05 -4.73
CA ARG A 21 15.27 -47.10 -6.15
C ARG A 21 14.06 -46.56 -6.91
N GLY A 22 14.29 -45.64 -7.85
CA GLY A 22 13.33 -45.23 -8.87
C GLY A 22 14.08 -45.12 -10.19
N ARG A 23 13.91 -46.14 -11.03
CA ARG A 23 14.60 -46.37 -12.31
C ARG A 23 13.64 -45.93 -13.41
N GLY A 24 14.04 -44.96 -14.22
CA GLY A 24 13.33 -44.49 -15.42
C GLY A 24 13.95 -43.15 -15.80
N GLY A 25 14.81 -43.05 -16.81
CA GLY A 25 14.57 -43.51 -18.17
C GLY A 25 14.31 -42.27 -19.01
N PHE A 26 15.34 -41.45 -19.23
CA PHE A 26 15.25 -40.31 -20.15
C PHE A 26 16.40 -40.35 -21.15
N GLY A 27 15.97 -40.44 -22.41
CA GLY A 27 16.80 -40.57 -23.59
C GLY A 27 17.76 -39.40 -23.77
N ARG A 28 18.96 -39.76 -24.22
CA ARG A 28 19.98 -38.83 -24.68
C ARG A 28 19.59 -38.33 -26.07
N SER A 29 19.08 -37.10 -26.14
CA SER A 29 19.15 -36.30 -27.37
C SER A 29 20.33 -35.34 -27.25
N ARG A 30 21.46 -35.73 -27.84
CA ARG A 30 22.60 -34.87 -28.13
C ARG A 30 22.18 -33.86 -29.21
N VAL A 31 21.84 -32.64 -28.81
CA VAL A 31 21.83 -31.49 -29.71
C VAL A 31 23.15 -30.76 -29.54
N SER A 32 24.04 -30.97 -30.51
CA SER A 32 25.24 -30.15 -30.72
C SER A 32 24.80 -28.75 -31.15
N ARG A 33 24.76 -27.79 -30.22
CA ARG A 33 24.69 -26.36 -30.54
C ARG A 33 26.07 -25.73 -30.37
N SER A 34 26.73 -25.49 -31.50
CA SER A 34 27.87 -24.59 -31.59
C SER A 34 27.39 -23.16 -31.34
N HIS A 35 27.71 -22.60 -30.17
CA HIS A 35 27.55 -21.16 -29.92
C HIS A 35 28.88 -20.45 -30.11
N ASN A 36 29.00 -19.86 -31.30
CA ASN A 36 29.97 -18.83 -31.63
C ASN A 36 29.50 -17.51 -31.00
N CYS A 37 29.71 -17.34 -29.69
CA CYS A 37 29.42 -16.09 -28.98
C CYS A 37 30.54 -15.07 -29.25
N ARG A 38 30.41 -14.31 -30.35
CA ARG A 38 31.12 -13.03 -30.50
C ARG A 38 30.50 -12.04 -29.50
N SER A 39 31.24 -11.75 -28.44
CA SER A 39 30.96 -10.64 -27.52
C SER A 39 30.98 -9.32 -28.28
N ARG A 40 29.82 -8.83 -28.71
CA ARG A 40 29.62 -7.43 -29.08
C ARG A 40 29.72 -6.62 -27.79
N SER A 41 30.78 -5.83 -27.67
CA SER A 41 30.89 -4.76 -26.69
C SER A 41 29.67 -3.83 -26.82
N PRO A 42 28.97 -3.50 -25.72
CA PRO A 42 27.81 -2.63 -25.76
C PRO A 42 28.23 -1.25 -26.29
N SER A 43 27.57 -0.81 -27.36
CA SER A 43 27.70 0.57 -27.84
C SER A 43 27.30 1.54 -26.73
N PRO A 44 28.00 2.67 -26.55
CA PRO A 44 27.69 3.64 -25.51
C PRO A 44 26.28 4.19 -25.76
N VAL A 45 25.34 3.83 -24.89
CA VAL A 45 24.02 4.46 -24.84
C VAL A 45 24.29 5.88 -24.36
N ALA A 46 23.92 6.88 -25.18
CA ALA A 46 24.00 8.28 -24.80
C ALA A 46 23.13 8.48 -23.55
N THR A 47 23.77 8.58 -22.39
CA THR A 47 23.14 8.99 -21.14
C THR A 47 22.72 10.44 -21.32
N THR A 48 21.43 10.66 -21.59
CA THR A 48 20.82 11.98 -21.49
C THR A 48 21.10 12.49 -20.07
N GLU A 49 21.85 13.58 -19.94
CA GLU A 49 22.08 14.24 -18.67
C GLU A 49 20.72 14.72 -18.14
N VAL A 50 20.14 13.93 -17.22
CA VAL A 50 18.95 14.36 -16.50
C VAL A 50 19.39 15.47 -15.57
N ALA A 51 18.88 16.68 -15.79
CA ALA A 51 19.17 17.84 -14.95
C ALA A 51 19.05 17.45 -13.47
N GLU A 52 20.05 17.80 -12.68
CA GLU A 52 20.03 17.49 -11.26
C GLU A 52 18.83 18.18 -10.60
N PRO A 53 18.04 17.46 -9.79
CA PRO A 53 16.87 18.02 -9.13
C PRO A 53 17.29 19.17 -8.20
N SER A 54 16.71 20.36 -8.42
CA SER A 54 16.93 21.57 -7.61
C SER A 54 15.80 21.76 -6.60
N MET A 55 16.11 22.37 -5.45
CA MET A 55 15.12 22.81 -4.45
C MET A 55 14.13 23.87 -4.98
N ASP A 56 14.34 24.40 -6.18
CA ASP A 56 13.37 25.26 -6.87
C ASP A 56 12.17 24.47 -7.41
N ASP A 57 12.35 23.18 -7.73
CA ASP A 57 11.25 22.26 -8.03
C ASP A 57 11.08 21.28 -6.86
N VAL A 58 10.37 21.75 -5.83
CA VAL A 58 10.06 21.01 -4.60
C VAL A 58 9.46 19.64 -4.91
N LYS A 59 8.61 19.54 -5.94
CA LYS A 59 7.95 18.29 -6.31
C LYS A 59 8.96 17.27 -6.80
N SER A 60 9.79 17.62 -7.79
CA SER A 60 10.81 16.68 -8.28
C SER A 60 11.89 16.38 -7.23
N PHE A 61 12.18 17.33 -6.33
CA PHE A 61 13.14 17.11 -5.26
C PHE A 61 12.65 16.07 -4.22
N PHE A 62 11.41 16.16 -3.75
CA PHE A 62 10.90 15.24 -2.71
C PHE A 62 10.24 13.98 -3.25
N MET A 63 9.82 13.97 -4.52
CA MET A 63 9.24 12.79 -5.18
C MET A 63 10.23 12.05 -6.09
N GLY A 64 11.36 12.69 -6.43
CA GLY A 64 12.38 12.13 -7.30
C GLY A 64 13.42 11.26 -6.59
N LYS A 65 14.41 10.81 -7.36
CA LYS A 65 15.54 10.01 -6.86
C LYS A 65 16.68 10.93 -6.39
N VAL A 66 16.45 11.65 -5.30
CA VAL A 66 17.44 12.60 -4.73
C VAL A 66 18.39 11.89 -3.75
N SER A 67 19.69 12.11 -3.88
CA SER A 67 20.72 11.48 -3.03
C SER A 67 20.74 12.05 -1.62
N PHE A 68 21.49 11.41 -0.71
CA PHE A 68 21.69 11.94 0.64
C PHE A 68 22.40 13.31 0.58
N GLU A 69 23.42 13.43 -0.26
CA GLU A 69 24.23 14.63 -0.44
C GLU A 69 23.37 15.81 -0.91
N GLN A 70 22.45 15.57 -1.85
CA GLN A 70 21.53 16.60 -2.33
C GLN A 70 20.56 17.06 -1.22
N HIS A 71 20.01 16.15 -0.42
CA HIS A 71 19.21 16.54 0.75
C HIS A 71 20.02 17.32 1.79
N TYR A 72 21.30 16.98 1.99
CA TYR A 72 22.21 17.72 2.86
C TYR A 72 22.46 19.15 2.34
N GLN A 73 22.80 19.28 1.05
CA GLN A 73 23.04 20.57 0.40
C GLN A 73 21.80 21.45 0.39
N GLY A 74 20.63 20.91 0.00
CA GLY A 74 19.39 21.69 -0.01
C GLY A 74 19.01 22.23 1.38
N GLN A 75 19.35 21.50 2.45
CA GLN A 75 19.20 21.99 3.82
C GLN A 75 20.24 23.04 4.22
N GLU A 76 21.45 22.96 3.67
CA GLU A 76 22.55 23.93 3.92
C GLU A 76 22.31 25.26 3.18
N GLU A 77 21.89 25.20 1.92
CA GLU A 77 21.63 26.36 1.07
C GLU A 77 20.49 27.23 1.60
N ASN A 78 19.35 26.62 1.95
CA ASN A 78 18.22 27.33 2.51
C ASN A 78 17.38 26.44 3.43
N ARG A 79 17.82 26.38 4.69
CA ARG A 79 17.17 25.59 5.75
C ARG A 79 15.68 25.88 5.86
N ASP A 80 15.29 27.15 5.89
CA ASP A 80 13.91 27.54 6.16
C ASP A 80 12.99 27.22 4.97
N LYS A 81 13.45 27.47 3.73
CA LYS A 81 12.74 27.02 2.52
C LYS A 81 12.59 25.50 2.50
N TYR A 82 13.63 24.76 2.86
CA TYR A 82 13.58 23.30 2.92
C TYR A 82 12.58 22.80 3.96
N ALA A 83 12.64 23.34 5.18
CA ALA A 83 11.74 22.99 6.28
C ALA A 83 10.29 23.33 5.97
N ALA A 84 10.05 24.53 5.40
CA ALA A 84 8.72 24.94 4.94
C ALA A 84 8.21 24.02 3.83
N ALA A 85 9.02 23.71 2.81
CA ALA A 85 8.63 22.84 1.71
C ALA A 85 8.21 21.44 2.17
N ILE A 86 9.03 20.77 2.98
CA ILE A 86 8.71 19.42 3.47
C ILE A 86 7.49 19.45 4.41
N SER A 87 7.37 20.47 5.27
CA SER A 87 6.23 20.64 6.16
C SER A 87 4.94 20.90 5.39
N THR A 88 4.96 21.77 4.37
CA THR A 88 3.82 22.04 3.50
C THR A 88 3.37 20.77 2.77
N MET A 89 4.31 19.97 2.23
CA MET A 89 3.95 18.70 1.58
C MET A 89 3.27 17.74 2.55
N MET A 90 3.84 17.55 3.74
CA MET A 90 3.28 16.66 4.78
C MET A 90 1.90 17.13 5.27
N ASN A 91 1.72 18.43 5.47
CA ASN A 91 0.44 19.01 5.93
C ASN A 91 -0.62 19.05 4.83
N SER A 92 -0.22 19.12 3.57
CA SER A 92 -1.14 19.08 2.42
C SER A 92 -1.55 17.66 2.02
N GLY A 93 -1.11 16.63 2.76
CA GLY A 93 -1.38 15.23 2.44
C GLY A 93 -0.63 14.72 1.21
N VAL A 94 0.35 15.46 0.70
CA VAL A 94 1.20 15.01 -0.41
C VAL A 94 2.21 14.00 0.15
N ASP A 95 2.13 12.74 -0.31
CA ASP A 95 3.02 11.69 0.16
C ASP A 95 4.46 11.94 -0.31
N VAL A 96 5.33 12.25 0.63
CA VAL A 96 6.78 12.36 0.40
C VAL A 96 7.33 10.95 0.33
N VAL A 97 7.98 10.59 -0.78
CA VAL A 97 8.52 9.24 -0.96
C VAL A 97 9.38 8.83 0.25
N GLN A 98 9.18 7.62 0.77
CA GLN A 98 9.84 7.12 1.98
C GLN A 98 11.36 7.37 1.97
N ASN A 99 12.03 7.13 0.84
CA ASN A 99 13.47 7.35 0.70
C ASN A 99 13.88 8.83 0.87
N ALA A 100 13.07 9.77 0.39
CA ALA A 100 13.29 11.19 0.58
C ALA A 100 13.10 11.56 2.06
N ARG A 101 12.07 11.04 2.74
CA ARG A 101 11.88 11.23 4.21
C ARG A 101 13.11 10.74 4.98
N VAL A 102 13.56 9.52 4.70
CA VAL A 102 14.74 8.89 5.32
C VAL A 102 16.00 9.74 5.13
N ARG A 103 16.27 10.20 3.90
CA ARG A 103 17.45 11.02 3.59
C ARG A 103 17.36 12.41 4.20
N ALA A 104 16.19 13.04 4.18
CA ALA A 104 15.95 14.33 4.84
C ALA A 104 16.28 14.27 6.33
N LEU A 105 15.80 13.23 7.03
CA LEU A 105 16.08 13.04 8.45
C LEU A 105 17.57 12.75 8.70
N ALA A 106 18.18 11.85 7.94
CA ALA A 106 19.61 11.57 8.06
C ALA A 106 20.47 12.82 7.81
N ALA A 107 20.12 13.65 6.82
CA ALA A 107 20.80 14.89 6.51
C ALA A 107 20.68 15.92 7.64
N SER A 108 19.50 16.06 8.26
CA SER A 108 19.29 16.96 9.39
C SER A 108 20.16 16.58 10.61
N TRP A 109 20.27 15.28 10.89
CA TRP A 109 21.18 14.75 11.91
C TRP A 109 22.66 14.97 11.56
N ALA A 110 23.05 14.76 10.31
CA ALA A 110 24.41 15.01 9.85
C ALA A 110 24.81 16.50 9.96
N ARG A 111 23.88 17.42 9.71
CA ARG A 111 24.02 18.88 9.92
C ARG A 111 23.99 19.28 11.40
N LYS A 112 23.70 18.34 12.31
CA LYS A 112 23.47 18.59 13.75
C LYS A 112 22.30 19.55 14.00
N ASP A 113 21.36 19.66 13.07
CA ASP A 113 20.14 20.47 13.18
C ASP A 113 19.10 19.70 14.00
N GLN A 114 19.26 19.77 15.33
CA GLN A 114 18.42 19.02 16.27
C GLN A 114 16.96 19.47 16.22
N GLU A 115 16.72 20.75 15.90
CA GLU A 115 15.38 21.31 15.80
C GLU A 115 14.64 20.74 14.59
N LEU A 116 15.24 20.81 13.39
CA LEU A 116 14.62 20.23 12.18
C LEU A 116 14.44 18.72 12.34
N ALA A 117 15.46 18.01 12.81
CA ALA A 117 15.35 16.57 13.07
C ALA A 117 14.23 16.25 14.08
N GLY A 118 14.06 17.09 15.10
CA GLY A 118 13.03 16.95 16.13
C GLY A 118 11.64 17.19 15.58
N ALA A 119 11.48 18.22 14.76
CA ALA A 119 10.24 18.51 14.05
C ALA A 119 9.85 17.35 13.14
N LEU A 120 10.78 16.82 12.34
CA LEU A 120 10.50 15.70 11.44
C LEU A 120 10.04 14.45 12.21
N ILE A 121 10.79 13.98 13.20
CA ILE A 121 10.42 12.77 13.95
C ILE A 121 9.18 12.93 14.84
N SER A 122 8.76 14.17 15.13
CA SER A 122 7.51 14.44 15.85
C SER A 122 6.27 14.12 15.00
N VAL A 123 6.40 14.16 13.67
CA VAL A 123 5.33 13.80 12.73
C VAL A 123 5.30 12.28 12.56
N ARG A 124 4.78 11.58 13.58
CA ARG A 124 4.76 10.10 13.66
C ARG A 124 4.04 9.41 12.50
N SER A 125 3.08 10.08 11.86
CA SER A 125 2.38 9.56 10.68
C SER A 125 3.29 9.42 9.46
N GLN A 126 4.39 10.19 9.40
CA GLN A 126 5.34 10.22 8.29
C GLN A 126 6.68 9.58 8.65
N TYR A 127 7.09 9.70 9.92
CA TYR A 127 8.34 9.16 10.45
C TYR A 127 8.05 8.06 11.46
N THR A 128 7.75 6.88 10.93
CA THR A 128 7.57 5.69 11.75
C THR A 128 8.92 5.10 12.15
N PHE A 129 8.86 4.01 12.89
CA PHE A 129 10.03 3.22 13.25
C PHE A 129 10.91 2.83 12.05
N VAL A 130 10.32 2.55 10.89
CA VAL A 130 11.08 2.14 9.69
C VAL A 130 11.94 3.29 9.16
N GLU A 131 11.38 4.50 9.02
CA GLU A 131 12.10 5.66 8.54
C GLU A 131 13.24 6.04 9.47
N VAL A 132 12.98 6.07 10.79
CA VAL A 132 13.98 6.38 11.81
C VAL A 132 15.14 5.39 11.78
N LEU A 133 14.85 4.08 11.72
CA LEU A 133 15.88 3.04 11.65
C LEU A 133 16.69 3.12 10.34
N LYS A 134 16.05 3.37 9.21
CA LYS A 134 16.74 3.52 7.91
C LYS A 134 17.65 4.75 7.92
N ALA A 135 17.17 5.89 8.41
CA ALA A 135 17.97 7.11 8.51
C ALA A 135 19.18 6.91 9.43
N LEU A 136 18.99 6.25 10.56
CA LEU A 136 20.08 5.93 11.48
C LEU A 136 21.06 4.91 10.87
N THR A 137 20.56 3.95 10.09
CA THR A 137 21.40 2.98 9.36
C THR A 137 22.32 3.68 8.36
N ILE A 138 21.85 4.72 7.66
CA ILE A 138 22.71 5.53 6.77
C ILE A 138 23.88 6.12 7.57
N LEU A 139 23.58 6.77 8.69
CA LEU A 139 24.60 7.40 9.54
C LEU A 139 25.51 6.39 10.27
N ASP A 140 25.04 5.17 10.50
CA ASP A 140 25.80 4.08 11.13
C ASP A 140 26.64 3.27 10.13
N ALA A 141 26.39 3.41 8.82
CA ALA A 141 27.02 2.59 7.79
C ALA A 141 28.56 2.61 7.87
N GLY A 142 29.17 3.76 8.18
CA GLY A 142 30.62 3.87 8.36
C GLY A 142 31.18 3.16 9.60
N ARG A 143 30.42 3.05 10.70
CA ARG A 143 30.80 2.23 11.87
C ARG A 143 30.69 0.74 11.50
N SER A 144 29.55 0.37 10.91
CA SER A 144 29.25 -1.01 10.50
C SER A 144 30.27 -1.54 9.49
N ALA A 145 30.66 -0.75 8.49
CA ALA A 145 31.71 -1.12 7.52
C ALA A 145 33.03 -1.47 8.21
N ARG A 146 33.49 -0.65 9.17
CA ARG A 146 34.71 -0.92 9.95
C ARG A 146 34.62 -2.21 10.78
N VAL A 147 33.43 -2.55 11.29
CA VAL A 147 33.21 -3.80 12.03
C VAL A 147 33.35 -5.01 11.10
N VAL A 148 32.71 -4.95 9.92
CA VAL A 148 32.81 -6.00 8.89
C VAL A 148 34.24 -6.13 8.39
N GLU A 149 34.94 -5.02 8.13
CA GLU A 149 36.34 -5.00 7.72
C GLU A 149 37.25 -5.68 8.77
N LYS A 150 37.09 -5.36 10.06
CA LYS A 150 37.81 -6.03 11.15
C LYS A 150 37.54 -7.54 11.19
N LYS A 151 36.30 -7.96 10.91
CA LYS A 151 35.91 -9.37 10.84
C LYS A 151 36.56 -10.08 9.64
N ILE A 152 36.62 -9.42 8.48
CA ILE A 152 37.33 -9.90 7.29
C ILE A 152 38.81 -10.10 7.62
N LYS A 153 39.48 -9.08 8.18
CA LYS A 153 40.90 -9.14 8.57
C LYS A 153 41.16 -10.27 9.56
N ARG A 154 40.33 -10.42 10.60
CA ARG A 154 40.42 -11.53 11.57
C ARG A 154 40.31 -12.90 10.92
N LEU A 155 39.36 -13.09 10.00
CA LEU A 155 39.17 -14.35 9.29
C LEU A 155 40.33 -14.67 8.34
N GLN A 156 40.96 -13.65 7.75
CA GLN A 156 42.15 -13.82 6.91
C GLN A 156 43.40 -14.18 7.72
N CYS A 157 43.53 -13.67 8.96
CA CYS A 157 44.65 -14.00 9.84
C CYS A 157 44.50 -15.37 10.54
N GLN A 158 43.32 -15.99 10.54
CA GLN A 158 43.13 -17.31 11.13
C GLN A 158 43.82 -18.39 10.28
N LYS A 159 44.59 -19.28 10.92
CA LYS A 159 45.25 -20.42 10.24
C LYS A 159 44.26 -21.39 9.59
N THR A 160 43.01 -21.39 10.06
CA THR A 160 41.95 -22.27 9.54
C THR A 160 41.42 -21.74 8.21
N LYS A 161 41.36 -22.62 7.19
CA LYS A 161 40.82 -22.27 5.87
C LYS A 161 39.34 -21.86 5.96
N VAL A 162 39.07 -20.56 5.83
CA VAL A 162 37.71 -20.01 5.75
C VAL A 162 37.15 -20.24 4.35
N SER A 163 35.86 -20.60 4.27
CA SER A 163 35.18 -20.76 2.98
C SER A 163 35.17 -19.44 2.18
N ALA A 164 35.55 -19.51 0.90
CA ALA A 164 35.54 -18.37 -0.01
C ALA A 164 34.14 -17.71 -0.11
N ALA A 165 33.06 -18.51 -0.04
CA ALA A 165 31.69 -18.00 -0.07
C ALA A 165 31.38 -17.08 1.13
N LYS A 166 31.83 -17.45 2.33
CA LYS A 166 31.64 -16.64 3.54
C LYS A 166 32.42 -15.32 3.46
N LEU A 167 33.65 -15.38 2.95
CA LEU A 167 34.47 -14.19 2.76
C LEU A 167 33.89 -13.27 1.67
N GLY A 168 33.41 -13.85 0.57
CA GLY A 168 32.72 -13.13 -0.50
C GLY A 168 31.48 -12.39 0.00
N LYS A 169 30.65 -13.04 0.83
CA LYS A 169 29.47 -12.40 1.45
C LYS A 169 29.86 -11.20 2.32
N LEU A 170 30.89 -11.34 3.16
CA LEU A 170 31.36 -10.23 4.02
C LEU A 170 31.94 -9.06 3.21
N LYS A 171 32.66 -9.35 2.11
CA LYS A 171 33.18 -8.31 1.21
C LYS A 171 32.04 -7.55 0.53
N SER A 172 31.06 -8.27 -0.03
CA SER A 172 29.88 -7.64 -0.64
C SER A 172 29.10 -6.80 0.39
N GLU A 173 28.93 -7.28 1.61
CA GLU A 173 28.31 -6.51 2.70
C GLU A 173 29.10 -5.24 3.03
N HIS A 174 30.43 -5.32 3.11
CA HIS A 174 31.30 -4.18 3.31
C HIS A 174 31.17 -3.14 2.19
N ASP A 175 31.18 -3.57 0.93
CA ASP A 175 31.08 -2.68 -0.22
C ASP A 175 29.71 -1.98 -0.29
N ASN A 176 28.63 -2.71 0.03
CA ASN A 176 27.29 -2.12 0.16
C ASN A 176 27.22 -1.07 1.29
N LEU A 177 27.86 -1.33 2.43
CA LEU A 177 27.93 -0.38 3.53
C LEU A 177 28.77 0.85 3.19
N LEU A 178 29.84 0.70 2.40
CA LEU A 178 30.61 1.83 1.89
C LEU A 178 29.82 2.66 0.88
N ALA A 179 29.02 2.04 0.02
CA ALA A 179 28.14 2.73 -0.91
C ALA A 179 27.01 3.50 -0.21
N LEU A 180 26.54 3.00 0.94
CA LEU A 180 25.53 3.66 1.76
C LEU A 180 26.10 4.76 2.66
N LYS A 181 27.41 4.70 2.97
CA LYS A 181 28.07 5.59 3.91
C LYS A 181 28.04 7.04 3.40
N PRO A 182 27.44 7.98 4.16
CA PRO A 182 27.46 9.38 3.77
C PRO A 182 28.88 9.96 3.89
N ASN A 183 29.17 10.96 3.06
CA ASN A 183 30.42 11.70 3.13
C ASN A 183 30.53 12.53 4.43
N ILE A 184 29.39 12.95 4.98
CA ILE A 184 29.29 13.83 6.14
C ILE A 184 28.33 13.23 7.18
N GLY A 185 28.71 13.33 8.45
CA GLY A 185 27.89 12.87 9.56
C GLY A 185 28.10 11.40 9.93
N THR A 186 27.77 11.07 11.18
CA THR A 186 27.76 9.70 11.72
C THR A 186 26.67 9.58 12.78
N ALA A 187 26.33 8.37 13.20
CA ALA A 187 25.42 8.12 14.33
C ALA A 187 26.09 8.53 15.66
N THR A 188 26.10 9.84 15.96
CA THR A 188 26.73 10.41 17.15
C THR A 188 25.89 10.19 18.41
N GLY A 189 26.48 10.39 19.59
CA GLY A 189 25.75 10.35 20.85
C GLY A 189 24.60 11.37 20.95
N ALA A 190 24.67 12.50 20.23
CA ALA A 190 23.57 13.46 20.17
C ALA A 190 22.37 12.90 19.39
N VAL A 191 22.62 12.27 18.23
CA VAL A 191 21.60 11.57 17.44
C VAL A 191 20.96 10.46 18.27
N VAL A 192 21.78 9.63 18.93
CA VAL A 192 21.28 8.57 19.82
C VAL A 192 20.40 9.11 20.95
N LYS A 193 20.78 10.23 21.58
CA LYS A 193 19.94 10.89 22.60
C LYS A 193 18.61 11.36 22.04
N GLN A 194 18.57 11.87 20.81
CA GLN A 194 17.34 12.30 20.17
C GLN A 194 16.42 11.11 19.85
N VAL A 195 16.98 10.01 19.33
CA VAL A 195 16.22 8.78 19.10
C VAL A 195 15.73 8.17 20.43
N SER A 196 16.55 8.20 21.49
CA SER A 196 16.16 7.81 22.86
C SER A 196 14.97 8.65 23.38
N LYS A 197 14.98 9.96 23.17
CA LYS A 197 13.82 10.82 23.50
C LYS A 197 12.58 10.42 22.72
N TRP A 198 12.74 10.12 21.43
CA TRP A 198 11.64 9.69 20.57
C TRP A 198 11.05 8.35 21.01
N VAL A 199 11.84 7.30 21.28
CA VAL A 199 11.28 6.01 21.74
C VAL A 199 10.54 6.12 23.08
N LYS A 200 10.96 7.02 23.98
CA LYS A 200 10.26 7.27 25.26
C LYS A 200 8.87 7.84 25.11
N THR A 201 8.56 8.40 23.94
CA THR A 201 7.21 8.90 23.67
C THR A 201 6.24 7.77 23.32
N PHE A 202 6.70 6.53 23.10
CA PHE A 202 5.80 5.42 22.80
C PHE A 202 4.99 5.02 24.02
N THR A 203 3.68 4.85 23.81
CA THR A 203 2.76 4.36 24.83
C THR A 203 2.91 2.86 25.03
N LYS A 204 2.36 2.34 26.13
CA LYS A 204 2.27 0.89 26.38
C LYS A 204 1.60 0.19 25.19
N ASP A 205 0.45 0.69 24.76
CA ASP A 205 -0.35 0.09 23.69
C ASP A 205 0.40 0.07 22.34
N GLU A 206 1.17 1.12 22.03
CA GLU A 206 2.02 1.16 20.83
C GLU A 206 3.14 0.10 20.90
N LEU A 207 3.78 -0.05 22.06
CA LEU A 207 4.85 -1.04 22.23
C LEU A 207 4.31 -2.48 22.22
N GLU A 208 3.14 -2.73 22.81
CA GLU A 208 2.45 -4.02 22.69
C GLU A 208 2.03 -4.30 21.24
N PHE A 209 1.53 -3.28 20.53
CA PHE A 209 1.23 -3.38 19.11
C PHE A 209 2.47 -3.76 18.29
N PHE A 210 3.62 -3.13 18.55
CA PHE A 210 4.87 -3.50 17.88
C PHE A 210 5.32 -4.92 18.22
N ALA A 211 5.20 -5.33 19.48
CA ALA A 211 5.58 -6.68 19.90
C ALA A 211 4.70 -7.77 19.24
N LEU A 212 3.43 -7.45 18.99
CA LEU A 212 2.48 -8.33 18.31
C LEU A 212 2.68 -8.41 16.80
N HIS A 213 2.85 -7.26 16.12
CA HIS A 213 2.72 -7.18 14.66
C HIS A 213 4.05 -7.03 13.92
N PHE A 214 5.13 -6.60 14.60
CA PHE A 214 6.39 -6.28 13.93
C PHE A 214 7.48 -7.32 14.22
N PRO A 215 8.35 -7.59 13.24
CA PRO A 215 9.52 -8.43 13.49
C PRO A 215 10.44 -7.78 14.53
N VAL A 216 11.05 -8.61 15.36
CA VAL A 216 11.94 -8.15 16.45
C VAL A 216 13.31 -7.67 15.97
N ASP A 217 13.77 -8.12 14.79
CA ASP A 217 15.14 -7.87 14.31
C ASP A 217 15.43 -6.39 14.03
N PRO A 218 14.52 -5.62 13.41
CA PRO A 218 14.67 -4.16 13.36
C PRO A 218 14.89 -3.51 14.73
N TRP A 219 14.18 -3.95 15.77
CA TRP A 219 14.30 -3.38 17.12
C TRP A 219 15.63 -3.71 17.76
N LYS A 220 16.12 -4.95 17.57
CA LYS A 220 17.48 -5.32 17.95
C LYS A 220 18.50 -4.41 17.26
N LYS A 221 18.35 -4.19 15.95
CA LYS A 221 19.25 -3.32 15.17
C LYS A 221 19.24 -1.88 15.67
N LEU A 222 18.06 -1.31 15.93
CA LEU A 222 17.94 0.05 16.49
C LEU A 222 18.64 0.14 17.85
N THR A 223 18.44 -0.88 18.68
CA THR A 223 19.05 -0.98 20.01
C THR A 223 20.56 -1.15 19.94
N ASP A 224 21.10 -1.92 18.99
CA ASP A 224 22.54 -2.11 18.81
C ASP A 224 23.27 -0.83 18.36
N ILE A 225 22.55 0.10 17.72
CA ILE A 225 23.08 1.41 17.34
C ILE A 225 22.94 2.40 18.50
N CYS A 226 21.78 2.44 19.16
CA CYS A 226 21.47 3.44 20.18
C CYS A 226 21.86 3.04 21.60
N HIS A 227 22.19 1.76 21.83
CA HIS A 227 22.48 1.20 23.15
C HIS A 227 21.37 1.49 24.19
N PHE A 228 20.11 1.25 23.81
CA PHE A 228 18.98 1.52 24.70
C PHE A 228 19.05 0.72 26.00
N ASN A 229 18.59 1.35 27.07
CA ASN A 229 18.33 0.72 28.34
C ASN A 229 16.82 0.40 28.47
N PRO A 230 16.43 -0.86 28.77
CA PRO A 230 15.02 -1.26 28.82
C PRO A 230 14.15 -0.37 29.71
N GLU A 231 14.61 -0.06 30.93
CA GLU A 231 13.81 0.69 31.92
C GLU A 231 13.82 2.20 31.63
N LYS A 232 14.96 2.75 31.21
CA LYS A 232 15.09 4.20 30.99
C LYS A 232 14.51 4.66 29.66
N ASP A 233 14.62 3.84 28.62
CA ASP A 233 14.21 4.20 27.25
C ASP A 233 12.83 3.66 26.89
N PHE A 234 12.36 2.60 27.55
CA PHE A 234 11.00 2.06 27.38
C PHE A 234 10.24 2.00 28.71
N PRO A 235 10.09 3.14 29.43
CA PRO A 235 9.46 3.15 30.75
C PRO A 235 8.00 2.70 30.73
N ALA A 236 7.30 2.89 29.61
CA ALA A 236 5.92 2.45 29.42
C ALA A 236 5.78 0.91 29.29
N LEU A 237 6.85 0.21 28.89
CA LEU A 237 6.85 -1.25 28.73
C LEU A 237 8.26 -1.84 28.93
N PRO A 238 8.78 -1.90 30.18
CA PRO A 238 10.19 -2.24 30.43
C PRO A 238 10.64 -3.62 29.92
N TRP A 239 9.72 -4.57 29.79
CA TRP A 239 10.01 -5.91 29.27
C TRP A 239 10.10 -5.98 27.74
N PHE A 240 9.64 -4.94 27.02
CA PHE A 240 9.57 -4.92 25.54
C PHE A 240 10.91 -5.28 24.89
N LEU A 241 11.98 -4.64 25.35
CA LEU A 241 13.30 -4.86 24.77
C LEU A 241 13.81 -6.28 25.07
N GLY A 242 13.59 -6.77 26.29
CA GLY A 242 13.89 -8.16 26.64
C GLY A 242 13.17 -9.14 25.73
N PHE A 243 11.89 -8.90 25.45
CA PHE A 243 11.09 -9.67 24.50
C PHE A 243 11.69 -9.65 23.09
N CYS A 244 12.11 -8.48 22.58
CA CYS A 244 12.79 -8.40 21.29
C CYS A 244 14.05 -9.27 21.23
N PHE A 245 14.77 -9.45 22.34
CA PHE A 245 15.96 -10.31 22.44
C PHE A 245 15.67 -11.78 22.81
N GLY A 246 14.40 -12.18 22.85
CA GLY A 246 13.98 -13.58 23.01
C GLY A 246 13.51 -13.95 24.41
N ASN A 247 13.40 -13.01 25.34
CA ASN A 247 12.71 -13.28 26.61
C ASN A 247 11.21 -13.47 26.34
N THR A 248 10.54 -14.18 27.24
CA THR A 248 9.08 -14.32 27.19
C THR A 248 8.40 -13.03 27.64
N ALA A 249 7.30 -12.66 26.98
CA ALA A 249 6.43 -11.62 27.49
C ALA A 249 5.77 -12.06 28.81
N PRO A 250 5.46 -11.14 29.74
CA PRO A 250 4.79 -11.46 31.00
C PRO A 250 3.48 -12.23 30.81
N GLU A 251 3.12 -13.07 31.78
CA GLU A 251 1.93 -13.94 31.71
C GLU A 251 0.61 -13.17 31.59
N ASP A 252 0.54 -11.99 32.17
CA ASP A 252 -0.60 -11.07 32.15
C ASP A 252 -0.62 -10.16 30.91
N SER A 253 0.38 -10.23 30.03
CA SER A 253 0.47 -9.39 28.85
C SER A 253 -0.37 -9.91 27.69
N ILE A 254 -1.00 -9.00 26.94
CA ILE A 254 -1.73 -9.36 25.71
C ILE A 254 -0.84 -10.08 24.69
N VAL A 255 0.45 -9.74 24.64
CA VAL A 255 1.44 -10.36 23.76
C VAL A 255 1.60 -11.84 24.06
N ARG A 256 1.63 -12.21 25.35
CA ARG A 256 1.70 -13.61 25.77
C ARG A 256 0.42 -14.34 25.41
N SER A 257 -0.73 -13.74 25.74
CA SER A 257 -2.05 -14.33 25.50
C SER A 257 -2.31 -14.58 24.00
N CYS A 258 -1.90 -13.67 23.12
CA CYS A 258 -2.09 -13.82 21.67
C CYS A 258 -1.14 -14.83 21.02
N LYS A 259 0.02 -15.14 21.64
CA LYS A 259 1.02 -16.04 21.05
C LYS A 259 0.51 -17.47 20.89
N ASP A 260 -0.33 -17.91 21.81
CA ASP A 260 -0.82 -19.27 21.89
C ASP A 260 -2.30 -19.37 21.44
N ILE A 261 -2.78 -18.38 20.66
CA ILE A 261 -4.15 -18.35 20.14
C ILE A 261 -4.39 -19.47 19.12
N ASN A 262 -5.54 -20.14 19.26
CA ASN A 262 -5.97 -21.25 18.41
C ASN A 262 -7.50 -21.36 18.40
N GLU A 263 -8.03 -22.28 17.60
CA GLU A 263 -9.47 -22.50 17.44
C GLU A 263 -10.22 -22.86 18.74
N HIS A 264 -9.54 -23.41 19.75
CA HIS A 264 -10.17 -23.83 21.00
C HIS A 264 -10.24 -22.71 22.05
N ASN A 265 -9.29 -21.76 22.05
CA ASN A 265 -9.22 -20.70 23.05
C ASN A 265 -9.58 -19.30 22.54
N VAL A 266 -9.73 -19.11 21.23
CA VAL A 266 -9.98 -17.78 20.63
C VAL A 266 -11.16 -17.05 21.25
N ASN A 267 -12.27 -17.75 21.52
CA ASN A 267 -13.48 -17.14 22.06
C ASN A 267 -13.29 -16.63 23.50
N GLU A 268 -12.67 -17.43 24.37
CA GLU A 268 -12.35 -17.03 25.74
C GLU A 268 -11.36 -15.86 25.76
N LEU A 269 -10.35 -15.90 24.87
CA LEU A 269 -9.33 -14.87 24.76
C LEU A 269 -9.91 -13.51 24.36
N VAL A 270 -10.74 -13.50 23.31
CA VAL A 270 -11.41 -12.29 22.80
C VAL A 270 -12.38 -11.72 23.84
N GLN A 271 -13.06 -12.57 24.60
CA GLN A 271 -13.95 -12.13 25.67
C GLN A 271 -13.20 -11.54 26.87
N SER A 272 -12.01 -12.04 27.18
CA SER A 272 -11.20 -11.58 28.32
C SER A 272 -10.29 -10.39 28.01
N HIS A 273 -9.78 -10.28 26.78
CA HIS A 273 -8.75 -9.29 26.41
C HIS A 273 -9.16 -8.46 25.17
N PRO A 274 -8.62 -7.24 24.99
CA PRO A 274 -8.83 -6.44 23.78
C PRO A 274 -7.91 -6.89 22.65
N VAL A 275 -8.11 -8.13 22.17
CA VAL A 275 -7.30 -8.72 21.10
C VAL A 275 -7.58 -8.00 19.78
N PRO A 276 -6.57 -7.42 19.10
CA PRO A 276 -6.79 -6.78 17.81
C PRO A 276 -7.30 -7.79 16.79
N TYR A 277 -8.32 -7.43 16.02
CA TYR A 277 -8.98 -8.38 15.13
C TYR A 277 -8.01 -9.04 14.11
N GLY A 278 -6.99 -8.31 13.67
CA GLY A 278 -5.96 -8.83 12.77
C GLY A 278 -5.27 -10.12 13.25
N HIS A 279 -5.17 -10.35 14.57
CA HIS A 279 -4.60 -11.57 15.15
C HIS A 279 -5.56 -12.77 15.17
N VAL A 280 -6.87 -12.51 15.14
CA VAL A 280 -7.89 -13.57 15.18
C VAL A 280 -8.52 -13.80 13.81
N LYS A 281 -8.17 -12.99 12.80
CA LYS A 281 -8.75 -13.03 11.45
C LYS A 281 -8.68 -14.42 10.81
N SER A 282 -7.57 -15.16 10.98
CA SER A 282 -7.44 -16.52 10.42
C SER A 282 -8.32 -17.56 11.12
N LEU A 283 -8.96 -17.18 12.23
CA LEU A 283 -9.85 -18.02 13.05
C LEU A 283 -11.29 -17.50 13.02
N ASP A 284 -11.63 -16.64 12.05
CA ASP A 284 -12.94 -16.01 11.92
C ASP A 284 -14.11 -17.02 11.92
N LYS A 285 -13.92 -18.17 11.26
CA LYS A 285 -14.90 -19.26 11.23
C LYS A 285 -15.20 -19.91 12.60
N HIS A 286 -14.34 -19.70 13.59
CA HIS A 286 -14.49 -20.22 14.95
C HIS A 286 -15.03 -19.20 15.94
N LEU A 287 -15.24 -17.95 15.51
CA LEU A 287 -15.77 -16.88 16.36
C LEU A 287 -17.28 -17.04 16.55
N THR A 288 -17.71 -17.09 17.82
CA THR A 288 -19.13 -17.01 18.17
C THR A 288 -19.65 -15.58 18.04
N ASP A 289 -20.97 -15.42 18.00
CA ASP A 289 -21.61 -14.10 17.96
C ASP A 289 -21.25 -13.23 19.18
N ASP A 290 -21.07 -13.84 20.35
CA ASP A 290 -20.60 -13.13 21.55
C ASP A 290 -19.16 -12.64 21.38
N SER A 291 -18.29 -13.43 20.75
CA SER A 291 -16.91 -13.02 20.45
C SER A 291 -16.86 -11.91 19.40
N LYS A 292 -17.67 -12.01 18.34
CA LYS A 292 -17.81 -10.93 17.34
C LYS A 292 -18.29 -9.63 17.98
N ARG A 293 -19.30 -9.70 18.86
CA ARG A 293 -19.75 -8.56 19.68
C ARG A 293 -18.64 -8.00 20.56
N ALA A 294 -17.88 -8.87 21.24
CA ALA A 294 -16.75 -8.45 22.09
C ALA A 294 -15.65 -7.76 21.29
N ILE A 295 -15.34 -8.22 20.07
CA ILE A 295 -14.44 -7.55 19.14
C ILE A 295 -14.97 -6.15 18.80
N ALA A 296 -16.26 -6.04 18.46
CA ALA A 296 -16.89 -4.75 18.15
C ALA A 296 -16.82 -3.75 19.31
N LEU A 297 -16.91 -4.22 20.56
CA LEU A 297 -16.82 -3.38 21.75
C LEU A 297 -15.38 -2.93 22.07
N LYS A 298 -14.39 -3.78 21.80
CA LYS A 298 -13.00 -3.56 22.25
C LYS A 298 -12.07 -3.02 21.17
N GLU A 299 -12.40 -3.21 19.89
CA GLU A 299 -11.60 -2.68 18.79
C GLU A 299 -11.65 -1.15 18.79
N LYS A 300 -10.48 -0.51 18.79
CA LYS A 300 -10.37 0.93 18.98
C LYS A 300 -10.82 1.71 17.75
N LYS A 301 -10.69 1.13 16.56
CA LYS A 301 -10.98 1.80 15.30
C LYS A 301 -12.20 1.21 14.63
N ILE A 302 -13.26 2.00 14.51
CA ILE A 302 -14.45 1.60 13.74
C ILE A 302 -14.10 1.21 12.28
N ASP A 303 -13.10 1.85 11.68
CA ASP A 303 -12.59 1.53 10.34
C ASP A 303 -12.18 0.06 10.20
N THR A 304 -11.61 -0.54 11.26
CA THR A 304 -11.20 -1.96 11.25
C THR A 304 -12.43 -2.87 11.26
N LEU A 305 -13.46 -2.50 12.01
CA LEU A 305 -14.73 -3.23 12.05
C LEU A 305 -15.46 -3.16 10.71
N LEU A 306 -15.49 -1.98 10.07
CA LEU A 306 -16.08 -1.78 8.75
C LEU A 306 -15.34 -2.54 7.66
N TRP A 307 -14.01 -2.59 7.75
CA TRP A 307 -13.15 -3.29 6.79
C TRP A 307 -13.37 -4.81 6.79
N TYR A 308 -13.72 -5.38 7.94
CA TYR A 308 -13.90 -6.83 8.13
C TYR A 308 -15.36 -7.23 8.42
N TYR A 309 -16.31 -6.43 7.95
CA TYR A 309 -17.73 -6.63 8.21
C TYR A 309 -18.20 -8.04 7.82
N GLU A 310 -17.78 -8.54 6.66
CA GLU A 310 -18.19 -9.84 6.11
C GLU A 310 -17.81 -11.00 7.02
N ASN A 311 -16.69 -10.88 7.74
CA ASN A 311 -16.21 -11.90 8.68
C ASN A 311 -16.86 -11.76 10.07
N LEU A 312 -17.28 -10.55 10.44
CA LEU A 312 -17.77 -10.21 11.78
C LEU A 312 -19.29 -10.06 11.85
N THR A 313 -20.00 -10.12 10.72
CA THR A 313 -21.44 -9.88 10.65
C THR A 313 -22.21 -10.86 11.54
N CYS A 314 -23.05 -10.27 12.38
CA CYS A 314 -24.13 -10.88 13.17
C CYS A 314 -24.97 -9.76 13.81
N ALA A 315 -26.19 -10.06 14.26
CA ALA A 315 -27.11 -9.04 14.79
C ALA A 315 -26.54 -8.28 16.01
N SER A 316 -25.79 -8.96 16.88
CA SER A 316 -25.17 -8.34 18.06
C SER A 316 -23.98 -7.44 17.71
N PHE A 317 -23.22 -7.78 16.66
CA PHE A 317 -22.16 -6.94 16.11
C PHE A 317 -22.73 -5.66 15.48
N ASP A 318 -23.76 -5.80 14.64
CA ASP A 318 -24.41 -4.69 13.95
C ASP A 318 -24.98 -3.66 14.93
N LYS A 319 -25.57 -4.14 16.03
CA LYS A 319 -26.07 -3.28 17.12
C LYS A 319 -24.96 -2.43 17.74
N VAL A 320 -23.82 -3.04 18.08
CA VAL A 320 -22.68 -2.31 18.68
C VAL A 320 -22.12 -1.28 17.70
N LEU A 321 -22.01 -1.61 16.42
CA LEU A 321 -21.51 -0.68 15.42
C LEU A 321 -22.45 0.53 15.24
N MET A 322 -23.76 0.28 15.23
CA MET A 322 -24.77 1.34 15.16
C MET A 322 -24.73 2.23 16.41
N GLU A 323 -24.59 1.65 17.61
CA GLU A 323 -24.44 2.41 18.87
C GLU A 323 -23.21 3.34 18.82
N ARG A 324 -22.05 2.83 18.40
CA ARG A 324 -20.81 3.62 18.26
C ARG A 324 -20.95 4.79 17.27
N LEU A 325 -21.61 4.55 16.13
CA LEU A 325 -21.89 5.60 15.14
C LEU A 325 -22.85 6.66 15.69
N ASN A 326 -23.89 6.25 16.42
CA ASN A 326 -24.84 7.16 17.07
C ASN A 326 -24.19 7.99 18.19
N GLU A 327 -23.17 7.44 18.87
CA GLU A 327 -22.33 8.16 19.83
C GLU A 327 -21.38 9.18 19.17
N GLY A 328 -21.36 9.24 17.83
CA GLY A 328 -20.59 10.20 17.06
C GLY A 328 -19.16 9.75 16.76
N GLU A 329 -18.86 8.45 16.87
CA GLU A 329 -17.58 7.93 16.41
C GLU A 329 -17.42 8.14 14.90
N LYS A 330 -16.33 8.80 14.51
CA LYS A 330 -16.06 9.18 13.12
C LYS A 330 -15.33 8.07 12.39
N VAL A 331 -15.82 7.75 11.18
CA VAL A 331 -15.10 6.89 10.24
C VAL A 331 -13.97 7.70 9.60
N THR A 332 -12.75 7.17 9.64
CA THR A 332 -11.53 7.84 9.12
C THR A 332 -11.01 7.22 7.83
N LEU A 333 -11.77 6.30 7.22
CA LEU A 333 -11.49 5.74 5.91
C LEU A 333 -11.43 6.86 4.86
N ALA A 334 -10.45 6.78 3.94
CA ALA A 334 -10.43 7.65 2.77
C ALA A 334 -11.71 7.45 1.94
N ASN A 335 -12.23 8.53 1.33
CA ASN A 335 -13.53 8.49 0.63
C ASN A 335 -13.65 7.33 -0.37
N GLY A 336 -12.61 7.07 -1.19
CA GLY A 336 -12.63 5.93 -2.12
C GLY A 336 -12.79 4.57 -1.41
N LYS A 337 -12.11 4.37 -0.27
CA LYS A 337 -12.25 3.16 0.55
C LYS A 337 -13.59 3.09 1.28
N LEU A 338 -14.11 4.23 1.76
CA LEU A 338 -15.43 4.28 2.35
C LEU A 338 -16.50 3.86 1.33
N MET A 339 -16.43 4.37 0.10
CA MET A 339 -17.38 4.02 -0.97
C MET A 339 -17.31 2.54 -1.36
N GLU A 340 -16.11 1.98 -1.44
CA GLU A 340 -15.92 0.53 -1.63
C GLU A 340 -16.59 -0.28 -0.51
N ARG A 341 -16.44 0.14 0.75
CA ARG A 341 -17.08 -0.53 1.88
C ARG A 341 -18.60 -0.35 1.88
N LEU A 342 -19.11 0.83 1.55
CA LEU A 342 -20.55 1.09 1.41
C LEU A 342 -21.19 0.20 0.35
N LEU A 343 -20.51 0.02 -0.78
CA LEU A 343 -20.96 -0.87 -1.84
C LEU A 343 -21.06 -2.32 -1.36
N ILE A 344 -20.05 -2.82 -0.64
CA ILE A 344 -20.05 -4.18 -0.06
C ILE A 344 -21.20 -4.35 0.95
N LEU A 345 -21.43 -3.36 1.81
CA LEU A 345 -22.54 -3.38 2.77
C LEU A 345 -23.91 -3.38 2.07
N LYS A 346 -24.05 -2.61 1.00
CA LYS A 346 -25.27 -2.57 0.17
C LYS A 346 -25.50 -3.91 -0.53
N MET A 347 -24.47 -4.48 -1.14
CA MET A 347 -24.52 -5.83 -1.73
C MET A 347 -24.97 -6.88 -0.70
N ALA A 348 -24.43 -6.83 0.53
CA ALA A 348 -24.80 -7.76 1.60
C ALA A 348 -26.29 -7.63 2.01
N ARG A 349 -26.84 -6.41 2.02
CA ARG A 349 -28.27 -6.13 2.27
C ARG A 349 -29.16 -6.65 1.16
N GLU A 350 -28.74 -6.47 -0.09
CA GLU A 350 -29.49 -6.90 -1.28
C GLU A 350 -29.31 -8.40 -1.59
N GLY A 351 -28.49 -9.12 -0.83
CA GLY A 351 -28.21 -10.53 -1.06
C GLY A 351 -27.31 -10.79 -2.27
N ILE A 352 -26.66 -9.76 -2.80
CA ILE A 352 -25.74 -9.87 -3.93
C ILE A 352 -24.41 -10.46 -3.42
N LYS A 353 -24.03 -11.62 -3.94
CA LYS A 353 -22.76 -12.27 -3.58
C LYS A 353 -21.58 -11.39 -4.02
N THR A 354 -20.63 -11.18 -3.13
CA THR A 354 -19.46 -10.30 -3.33
C THR A 354 -18.31 -10.98 -4.07
N ASN A 355 -18.27 -12.31 -4.12
CA ASN A 355 -17.23 -13.06 -4.80
C ASN A 355 -17.74 -13.62 -6.14
N PRO A 356 -17.27 -13.11 -7.30
CA PRO A 356 -17.58 -13.67 -8.61
C PRO A 356 -17.23 -15.16 -8.72
N GLU A 357 -16.17 -15.62 -8.06
CA GLU A 357 -15.79 -17.04 -8.04
C GLU A 357 -16.82 -17.90 -7.30
N GLU A 358 -17.40 -17.41 -6.21
CA GLU A 358 -18.48 -18.13 -5.54
C GLU A 358 -19.72 -18.24 -6.43
N ILE A 359 -20.01 -17.22 -7.23
CA ILE A 359 -21.09 -17.29 -8.22
C ILE A 359 -20.74 -18.35 -9.28
N TYR A 360 -19.54 -18.29 -9.87
CA TYR A 360 -19.15 -19.18 -10.97
C TYR A 360 -19.04 -20.66 -10.58
N TYR A 361 -18.53 -20.99 -9.38
CA TYR A 361 -18.32 -22.37 -8.93
C TYR A 361 -19.50 -23.00 -8.19
N THR A 362 -20.43 -22.20 -7.65
CA THR A 362 -21.68 -22.73 -7.06
C THR A 362 -22.82 -22.83 -8.09
N TRP A 363 -22.59 -22.34 -9.31
CA TRP A 363 -23.58 -22.38 -10.38
C TRP A 363 -23.66 -23.76 -11.02
N ASP A 364 -24.86 -24.32 -11.04
CA ASP A 364 -25.18 -25.53 -11.80
C ASP A 364 -25.41 -25.15 -13.26
N TRP A 365 -24.33 -25.10 -14.02
CA TRP A 365 -24.32 -24.76 -15.45
C TRP A 365 -25.16 -25.72 -16.29
N ASP A 366 -25.35 -26.97 -15.84
CA ASP A 366 -26.17 -27.96 -16.54
C ASP A 366 -27.66 -27.70 -16.32
N ALA A 367 -28.06 -27.26 -15.13
CA ALA A 367 -29.44 -26.91 -14.82
C ALA A 367 -29.84 -25.51 -15.34
N TRP A 368 -28.89 -24.58 -15.44
CA TRP A 368 -29.15 -23.17 -15.81
C TRP A 368 -28.09 -22.64 -16.80
N PRO A 369 -28.14 -23.06 -18.07
CA PRO A 369 -27.10 -22.78 -19.07
C PRO A 369 -27.00 -21.30 -19.45
N ASN A 370 -28.02 -20.49 -19.16
CA ASN A 370 -28.04 -19.06 -19.44
C ASN A 370 -27.37 -18.22 -18.31
N GLY A 371 -26.73 -18.86 -17.34
CA GLY A 371 -26.20 -18.20 -16.16
C GLY A 371 -27.28 -17.76 -15.16
N PRO A 372 -26.91 -17.12 -14.04
CA PRO A 372 -27.87 -16.54 -13.12
C PRO A 372 -28.70 -15.49 -13.83
N ASN A 373 -30.01 -15.74 -13.92
CA ASN A 373 -30.97 -14.74 -14.34
C ASN A 373 -31.15 -13.73 -13.19
N LEU A 374 -30.12 -12.89 -12.99
CA LEU A 374 -30.07 -11.85 -11.96
C LEU A 374 -31.21 -10.84 -12.13
N GLU A 375 -31.75 -10.70 -13.34
CA GLU A 375 -32.87 -9.79 -13.64
C GLU A 375 -34.20 -10.23 -13.02
N ASN A 376 -34.35 -11.51 -12.65
CA ASN A 376 -35.60 -12.07 -12.14
C ASN A 376 -35.57 -12.46 -10.66
N GLN A 377 -34.45 -12.30 -9.97
CA GLN A 377 -34.46 -12.34 -8.51
C GLN A 377 -34.95 -10.99 -8.01
N GLU A 378 -36.18 -10.94 -7.51
CA GLU A 378 -36.61 -9.84 -6.65
C GLU A 378 -35.61 -9.77 -5.49
N ASN A 379 -34.71 -8.79 -5.54
CA ASN A 379 -33.72 -8.57 -4.48
C ASN A 379 -34.48 -8.13 -3.24
N ILE A 380 -34.82 -9.09 -2.38
CA ILE A 380 -35.42 -8.82 -1.08
C ILE A 380 -34.35 -8.15 -0.23
N VAL A 381 -34.47 -6.84 -0.05
CA VAL A 381 -33.57 -6.06 0.80
C VAL A 381 -33.75 -6.50 2.26
N ASP A 382 -32.70 -7.08 2.82
CA ASP A 382 -32.63 -7.43 4.24
C ASP A 382 -32.17 -6.21 5.05
N GLU A 383 -33.13 -5.43 5.54
CA GLU A 383 -32.85 -4.25 6.37
C GLU A 383 -32.19 -4.58 7.73
N SER A 384 -32.21 -5.85 8.14
CA SER A 384 -31.56 -6.27 9.38
C SER A 384 -30.04 -6.35 9.26
N LYS A 385 -29.51 -6.48 8.04
CA LYS A 385 -28.08 -6.48 7.76
C LYS A 385 -27.57 -5.06 7.59
N ALA A 386 -26.42 -4.75 8.20
CA ALA A 386 -25.78 -3.44 8.10
C ALA A 386 -26.77 -2.27 8.32
N PRO A 387 -27.56 -2.26 9.42
CA PRO A 387 -28.60 -1.25 9.66
C PRO A 387 -28.03 0.18 9.75
N PHE A 388 -26.71 0.29 9.94
CA PHE A 388 -25.95 1.53 9.96
C PHE A 388 -25.57 2.07 8.57
N LEU A 389 -25.91 1.38 7.47
CA LEU A 389 -25.53 1.78 6.10
C LEU A 389 -25.92 3.23 5.79
N ASN A 390 -27.16 3.62 6.09
CA ASN A 390 -27.67 4.96 5.78
C ASN A 390 -26.91 6.06 6.54
N HIS A 391 -26.48 5.76 7.77
CA HIS A 391 -25.65 6.67 8.55
C HIS A 391 -24.28 6.90 7.86
N LEU A 392 -23.65 5.84 7.38
CA LEU A 392 -22.38 5.91 6.66
C LEU A 392 -22.51 6.61 5.30
N ILE A 393 -23.62 6.40 4.58
CA ILE A 393 -23.96 7.12 3.35
C ILE A 393 -24.00 8.63 3.63
N GLY A 394 -24.68 9.05 4.70
CA GLY A 394 -24.72 10.46 5.12
C GLY A 394 -23.32 11.04 5.39
N GLN A 395 -22.49 10.31 6.14
CA GLN A 395 -21.10 10.74 6.39
C GLN A 395 -20.26 10.84 5.10
N ALA A 396 -20.40 9.88 4.19
CA ALA A 396 -19.71 9.89 2.91
C ALA A 396 -20.16 11.07 2.04
N ASP A 397 -21.46 11.38 2.06
CA ASP A 397 -22.05 12.49 1.30
C ASP A 397 -21.51 13.84 1.78
N GLU A 398 -21.46 14.04 3.10
CA GLU A 398 -20.83 15.21 3.72
C GLU A 398 -19.34 15.32 3.38
N ASN A 399 -18.61 14.21 3.38
CA ASN A 399 -17.18 14.20 3.10
C ASN A 399 -16.88 14.51 1.63
N ILE A 400 -17.70 14.00 0.70
CA ILE A 400 -17.56 14.31 -0.74
C ILE A 400 -17.91 15.76 -1.01
N SER A 401 -18.93 16.31 -0.35
CA SER A 401 -19.35 17.72 -0.51
C SER A 401 -18.30 18.74 -0.03
N LYS A 402 -17.35 18.32 0.81
CA LYS A 402 -16.19 19.14 1.23
C LYS A 402 -15.09 19.20 0.16
N ILE A 403 -15.11 18.32 -0.83
CA ILE A 403 -14.12 18.30 -1.91
C ILE A 403 -14.57 19.31 -2.98
N SER A 404 -13.64 20.17 -3.39
CA SER A 404 -13.83 21.07 -4.53
C SER A 404 -12.72 20.84 -5.54
N LEU A 405 -13.11 20.64 -6.80
CA LEU A 405 -12.20 20.51 -7.94
C LEU A 405 -12.50 21.65 -8.91
N PRO A 406 -11.73 22.76 -8.87
CA PRO A 406 -11.97 23.91 -9.73
C PRO A 406 -11.51 23.57 -11.15
N LEU A 407 -12.40 22.94 -11.92
CA LEU A 407 -12.22 22.62 -13.33
C LEU A 407 -13.09 23.54 -14.17
N GLU A 408 -12.66 23.79 -15.41
CA GLU A 408 -13.40 24.66 -16.32
C GLU A 408 -14.51 23.87 -17.02
N GLU A 409 -15.76 24.30 -16.86
CA GLU A 409 -16.93 23.71 -17.52
C GLU A 409 -17.03 24.13 -19.00
N PRO A 410 -17.54 23.26 -19.91
CA PRO A 410 -18.16 21.95 -19.64
C PRO A 410 -17.15 20.81 -19.40
N ILE A 411 -17.51 19.88 -18.51
CA ILE A 411 -16.70 18.71 -18.13
C ILE A 411 -17.45 17.44 -18.50
N VAL A 412 -16.73 16.45 -19.04
CA VAL A 412 -17.25 15.11 -19.30
C VAL A 412 -16.40 14.09 -18.55
N ILE A 413 -17.05 13.26 -17.74
CA ILE A 413 -16.46 12.07 -17.12
C ILE A 413 -16.83 10.87 -17.97
N VAL A 414 -15.82 10.09 -18.33
CA VAL A 414 -15.93 8.91 -19.17
C VAL A 414 -15.51 7.70 -18.34
N GLY A 415 -16.46 6.84 -17.98
CA GLY A 415 -16.20 5.59 -17.26
C GLY A 415 -16.02 4.41 -18.21
N ASP A 416 -14.96 3.64 -18.03
CA ASP A 416 -14.76 2.39 -18.76
C ASP A 416 -15.65 1.28 -18.19
N ALA A 417 -16.46 0.71 -19.08
CA ALA A 417 -17.37 -0.41 -18.86
C ALA A 417 -17.09 -1.57 -19.84
N SER A 418 -15.88 -1.65 -20.37
CA SER A 418 -15.44 -2.75 -21.23
C SER A 418 -15.24 -4.06 -20.47
N GLY A 419 -15.20 -5.20 -21.17
CA GLY A 419 -15.03 -6.51 -20.55
C GLY A 419 -13.72 -6.68 -19.76
N SER A 420 -12.64 -5.96 -20.10
CA SER A 420 -11.38 -5.98 -19.33
C SER A 420 -11.55 -5.40 -17.92
N MET A 421 -12.58 -4.58 -17.72
CA MET A 421 -12.93 -3.97 -16.44
C MET A 421 -13.76 -4.87 -15.53
N GLU A 422 -14.05 -6.14 -15.85
CA GLU A 422 -14.91 -7.01 -15.02
C GLU A 422 -14.56 -6.99 -13.52
N VAL A 423 -13.27 -6.99 -13.18
CA VAL A 423 -12.79 -6.92 -11.79
C VAL A 423 -12.84 -5.50 -11.21
N ALA A 424 -12.70 -4.46 -12.04
CA ALA A 424 -12.52 -3.06 -11.63
C ALA A 424 -13.75 -2.18 -11.88
N ILE A 425 -14.80 -2.67 -12.54
CA ILE A 425 -15.94 -1.89 -13.04
C ILE A 425 -16.64 -1.11 -11.94
N LYS A 426 -16.89 -1.76 -10.80
CA LYS A 426 -17.50 -1.12 -9.63
C LYS A 426 -16.65 0.02 -9.10
N THR A 427 -15.32 -0.16 -9.10
CA THR A 427 -14.38 0.91 -8.68
C THR A 427 -14.35 2.04 -9.69
N SER A 428 -14.35 1.73 -11.00
CA SER A 428 -14.43 2.70 -12.11
C SER A 428 -15.67 3.57 -11.99
N VAL A 429 -16.85 2.94 -11.83
CA VAL A 429 -18.14 3.63 -11.70
C VAL A 429 -18.20 4.47 -10.42
N ILE A 430 -17.68 3.97 -9.30
CA ILE A 430 -17.59 4.76 -8.05
C ILE A 430 -16.76 6.03 -8.28
N ILE A 431 -15.57 5.91 -8.88
CA ILE A 431 -14.72 7.08 -9.13
C ILE A 431 -15.42 8.04 -10.09
N ALA A 432 -15.97 7.53 -11.20
CA ALA A 432 -16.65 8.33 -12.20
C ALA A 432 -17.87 9.06 -11.60
N GLY A 433 -18.68 8.38 -10.78
CA GLY A 433 -19.83 8.95 -10.09
C GLY A 433 -19.45 10.02 -9.05
N ILE A 434 -18.39 9.78 -8.26
CA ILE A 434 -17.88 10.78 -7.31
C ILE A 434 -17.38 12.03 -8.05
N LEU A 435 -16.58 11.86 -9.11
CA LEU A 435 -16.08 12.98 -9.91
C LEU A 435 -17.26 13.76 -10.52
N THR A 436 -18.23 13.05 -11.08
CA THR A 436 -19.46 13.62 -11.63
C THR A 436 -20.18 14.50 -10.62
N LYS A 437 -20.36 14.00 -9.38
CA LYS A 437 -20.99 14.77 -8.29
C LYS A 437 -20.18 16.03 -7.94
N ILE A 438 -18.87 15.91 -7.80
CA ILE A 438 -18.00 17.02 -7.36
C ILE A 438 -17.89 18.12 -8.42
N THR A 439 -17.96 17.75 -9.71
CA THR A 439 -17.73 18.68 -10.82
C THR A 439 -18.98 19.02 -11.61
N SER A 440 -20.16 18.50 -11.22
CA SER A 440 -21.42 18.63 -11.96
C SER A 440 -21.28 18.28 -13.45
N ALA A 441 -20.46 17.27 -13.75
CA ALA A 441 -20.10 16.91 -15.12
C ALA A 441 -21.16 16.05 -15.80
N LYS A 442 -21.10 15.95 -17.14
CA LYS A 442 -21.81 14.90 -17.87
C LYS A 442 -21.09 13.57 -17.64
N LEU A 443 -21.83 12.50 -17.36
CA LEU A 443 -21.30 11.16 -17.19
C LEU A 443 -21.69 10.27 -18.36
N VAL A 444 -20.70 9.66 -19.00
CA VAL A 444 -20.88 8.66 -20.04
C VAL A 444 -20.05 7.43 -19.72
N PHE A 445 -20.50 6.27 -20.17
CA PHE A 445 -19.76 5.02 -20.13
C PHE A 445 -19.38 4.58 -21.54
N PHE A 446 -18.35 3.74 -21.65
CA PHE A 446 -18.00 3.13 -22.92
C PHE A 446 -17.55 1.68 -22.78
N ASP A 447 -17.76 0.96 -23.87
CA ASP A 447 -17.25 -0.37 -24.20
C ASP A 447 -16.86 -0.33 -25.69
N ASP A 448 -17.53 -1.07 -26.57
CA ASP A 448 -17.45 -0.91 -28.02
C ASP A 448 -18.34 0.23 -28.55
N HIS A 449 -19.24 0.77 -27.70
CA HIS A 449 -20.09 1.91 -28.00
C HIS A 449 -20.10 2.95 -26.86
N SER A 450 -20.64 4.13 -27.13
CA SER A 450 -20.88 5.15 -26.09
C SER A 450 -22.26 4.95 -25.50
N ARG A 451 -22.37 4.98 -24.18
CA ARG A 451 -23.63 4.92 -23.44
C ARG A 451 -23.74 6.12 -22.51
N ASP A 452 -24.85 6.84 -22.56
CA ASP A 452 -25.16 7.81 -21.53
C ASP A 452 -25.46 7.06 -20.21
N ALA A 453 -25.04 7.62 -19.08
CA ALA A 453 -25.47 7.10 -17.79
C ALA A 453 -27.01 7.17 -17.67
N PRO A 454 -27.67 6.19 -17.04
CA PRO A 454 -29.12 6.19 -16.89
C PRO A 454 -29.64 7.42 -16.11
N TYR A 455 -28.78 7.99 -15.26
CA TYR A 455 -28.98 9.23 -14.55
C TYR A 455 -27.63 9.81 -14.12
N ILE A 456 -27.60 11.10 -13.77
CA ILE A 456 -26.44 11.76 -13.17
C ILE A 456 -26.56 11.64 -11.65
N PRO A 457 -25.61 10.99 -10.95
CA PRO A 457 -25.73 10.78 -9.52
C PRO A 457 -25.57 12.09 -8.74
N GLU A 458 -26.57 12.42 -7.94
CA GLU A 458 -26.63 13.61 -7.07
C GLU A 458 -26.09 13.34 -5.66
N ASN A 459 -26.10 12.07 -5.23
CA ASN A 459 -25.69 11.66 -3.89
C ASN A 459 -24.96 10.30 -3.90
N VAL A 460 -24.37 9.94 -2.77
CA VAL A 460 -23.63 8.68 -2.61
C VAL A 460 -24.48 7.45 -2.92
N GLU A 461 -25.74 7.42 -2.50
CA GLU A 461 -26.62 6.27 -2.72
C GLU A 461 -26.82 5.98 -4.21
N GLN A 462 -27.07 7.02 -5.01
CA GLN A 462 -27.16 6.93 -6.46
C GLN A 462 -25.84 6.51 -7.12
N VAL A 463 -24.68 6.91 -6.58
CA VAL A 463 -23.39 6.39 -7.06
C VAL A 463 -23.28 4.88 -6.83
N LEU A 464 -23.74 4.39 -5.67
CA LEU A 464 -23.72 2.95 -5.36
C LEU A 464 -24.70 2.17 -6.25
N ASP A 465 -25.90 2.70 -6.48
CA ASP A 465 -26.90 2.10 -7.38
C ASP A 465 -26.35 2.02 -8.81
N LEU A 466 -25.67 3.08 -9.27
CA LEU A 466 -25.03 3.09 -10.58
C LEU A 466 -23.92 2.03 -10.65
N ALA A 467 -23.13 1.87 -9.59
CA ALA A 467 -22.07 0.86 -9.53
C ALA A 467 -22.61 -0.59 -9.49
N LEU A 468 -23.80 -0.81 -8.96
CA LEU A 468 -24.44 -2.13 -8.94
C LEU A 468 -25.11 -2.49 -10.27
N SER A 469 -25.66 -1.49 -10.97
CA SER A 469 -26.36 -1.69 -12.24
C SER A 469 -25.45 -1.65 -13.47
N THR A 470 -24.24 -1.10 -13.36
CA THR A 470 -23.29 -1.04 -14.48
C THR A 470 -22.55 -2.37 -14.63
N ILE A 471 -22.66 -2.96 -15.83
CA ILE A 471 -22.03 -4.23 -16.19
C ILE A 471 -20.87 -3.95 -17.16
N ALA A 472 -19.75 -4.65 -16.94
CA ALA A 472 -18.62 -4.69 -17.84
C ALA A 472 -18.89 -5.66 -19.00
N ASP A 473 -18.76 -5.21 -20.24
CA ASP A 473 -19.04 -6.04 -21.42
C ASP A 473 -18.26 -5.57 -22.65
N ASN A 474 -18.21 -6.39 -23.70
CA ASN A 474 -17.66 -6.08 -25.02
C ASN A 474 -16.18 -5.64 -25.00
N ALA A 475 -15.75 -5.00 -26.08
CA ALA A 475 -14.38 -4.53 -26.30
C ALA A 475 -14.11 -3.20 -25.58
N THR A 476 -12.86 -2.76 -25.65
CA THR A 476 -12.37 -1.53 -25.03
C THR A 476 -12.11 -0.52 -26.16
N ALA A 477 -13.14 0.25 -26.54
CA ALA A 477 -13.10 1.26 -27.61
C ALA A 477 -13.37 2.67 -27.04
N PRO A 478 -12.43 3.29 -26.32
CA PRO A 478 -12.61 4.62 -25.72
C PRO A 478 -12.92 5.72 -26.74
N ALA A 479 -12.50 5.54 -28.00
CA ALA A 479 -12.88 6.42 -29.11
C ALA A 479 -14.40 6.53 -29.26
N ALA A 480 -15.16 5.48 -28.92
CA ALA A 480 -16.62 5.48 -28.98
C ALA A 480 -17.23 6.57 -28.09
N SER A 481 -16.70 6.76 -26.88
CA SER A 481 -17.16 7.83 -25.96
C SER A 481 -16.94 9.24 -26.49
N LEU A 482 -15.86 9.45 -27.27
CA LEU A 482 -15.46 10.76 -27.76
C LEU A 482 -16.16 11.13 -29.08
N TYR A 483 -16.50 10.12 -29.88
CA TYR A 483 -17.06 10.32 -31.23
C TYR A 483 -18.34 11.16 -31.26
N PRO A 484 -19.33 10.97 -30.36
CA PRO A 484 -20.51 11.84 -30.31
C PRO A 484 -20.18 13.33 -30.15
N PHE A 485 -19.23 13.66 -29.26
CA PHE A 485 -18.82 15.05 -29.01
C PHE A 485 -18.10 15.65 -30.23
N TYR A 486 -17.25 14.87 -30.88
CA TYR A 486 -16.57 15.29 -32.11
C TYR A 486 -17.55 15.49 -33.26
N LYS A 487 -18.46 14.54 -33.48
CA LYS A 487 -19.46 14.58 -34.57
C LYS A 487 -20.41 15.76 -34.43
N ASN A 488 -20.86 16.04 -33.21
CA ASN A 488 -21.77 17.15 -32.91
C ASN A 488 -21.06 18.49 -32.75
N LYS A 489 -19.71 18.50 -32.79
CA LYS A 489 -18.88 19.67 -32.49
C LYS A 489 -19.24 20.28 -31.12
N GLU A 490 -19.58 19.43 -30.16
CA GLU A 490 -19.93 19.82 -28.78
C GLU A 490 -18.66 20.23 -28.04
N ILE A 491 -18.65 21.44 -27.46
CA ILE A 491 -17.49 21.98 -26.76
C ILE A 491 -17.41 21.40 -25.35
N VAL A 492 -16.34 20.66 -25.08
CA VAL A 492 -15.96 20.12 -23.78
C VAL A 492 -14.59 20.66 -23.45
N LYS A 493 -14.45 21.28 -22.29
CA LYS A 493 -13.17 21.89 -21.89
C LYS A 493 -12.26 20.90 -21.18
N THR A 494 -12.83 19.92 -20.47
CA THR A 494 -12.06 18.88 -19.78
C THR A 494 -12.74 17.51 -19.94
N PHE A 495 -11.98 16.55 -20.45
CA PHE A 495 -12.34 15.13 -20.40
C PHE A 495 -11.56 14.45 -19.26
N ILE A 496 -12.27 13.68 -18.44
CA ILE A 496 -11.65 12.78 -17.44
C ILE A 496 -12.06 11.35 -17.78
N ILE A 497 -11.08 10.51 -18.09
CA ILE A 497 -11.30 9.12 -18.51
C ILE A 497 -10.83 8.19 -17.40
N VAL A 498 -11.73 7.34 -16.91
CA VAL A 498 -11.47 6.34 -15.86
C VAL A 498 -11.40 4.97 -16.54
N THR A 499 -10.21 4.41 -16.73
CA THR A 499 -9.97 3.24 -17.60
C THR A 499 -8.70 2.47 -17.18
N ASP A 500 -8.58 1.22 -17.60
CA ASP A 500 -7.34 0.44 -17.55
C ASP A 500 -6.40 0.71 -18.74
N GLU A 501 -6.82 1.56 -19.68
CA GLU A 501 -6.08 1.96 -20.88
C GLU A 501 -5.81 0.80 -21.87
N GLU A 502 -6.58 -0.29 -21.80
CA GLU A 502 -6.43 -1.46 -22.70
C GLU A 502 -7.19 -1.34 -24.03
N GLU A 503 -7.04 -0.21 -24.73
CA GLU A 503 -7.68 0.01 -26.05
C GLU A 503 -7.35 -1.12 -27.05
N ASN A 504 -8.40 -1.79 -27.54
CA ASN A 504 -8.30 -2.97 -28.41
C ASN A 504 -9.22 -2.92 -29.64
N GLU A 505 -10.13 -1.94 -29.73
CA GLU A 505 -11.03 -1.74 -30.87
C GLU A 505 -11.10 -0.26 -31.30
N GLN A 506 -11.34 -0.03 -32.60
CA GLN A 506 -11.52 1.31 -33.17
C GLN A 506 -13.00 1.70 -33.19
N CYS A 507 -13.28 2.99 -33.05
CA CYS A 507 -14.61 3.55 -33.33
C CYS A 507 -14.52 4.42 -34.58
N GLU A 508 -15.33 4.09 -35.60
CA GLU A 508 -15.45 4.89 -36.83
C GLU A 508 -14.09 5.11 -37.50
N GLU A 509 -13.28 4.05 -37.57
CA GLU A 509 -11.91 4.00 -38.11
C GLU A 509 -10.85 4.77 -37.30
N PHE A 510 -11.19 5.32 -36.12
CA PHE A 510 -10.26 6.04 -35.26
C PHE A 510 -9.89 5.26 -34.00
N TRP A 511 -8.60 5.29 -33.67
CA TRP A 511 -8.15 5.09 -32.29
C TRP A 511 -8.41 6.35 -31.47
N PHE A 512 -8.53 6.23 -30.15
CA PHE A 512 -8.85 7.33 -29.26
C PHE A 512 -7.89 8.50 -29.41
N ALA A 513 -6.58 8.23 -29.44
CA ALA A 513 -5.55 9.27 -29.57
C ALA A 513 -5.70 10.08 -30.88
N GLU A 514 -6.07 9.40 -31.97
CA GLU A 514 -6.26 10.04 -33.28
C GLU A 514 -7.53 10.90 -33.29
N LEU A 515 -8.62 10.38 -32.74
CA LEU A 515 -9.88 11.10 -32.63
C LEU A 515 -9.77 12.31 -31.69
N PHE A 516 -9.03 12.18 -30.59
CA PHE A 516 -8.78 13.29 -29.66
C PHE A 516 -7.93 14.39 -30.29
N ASP A 517 -6.89 14.06 -31.07
CA ASP A 517 -6.12 15.05 -31.80
C ASP A 517 -6.99 15.81 -32.83
N LYS A 518 -7.90 15.12 -33.50
CA LYS A 518 -8.90 15.76 -34.38
C LYS A 518 -9.85 16.66 -33.60
N TYR A 519 -10.42 16.17 -32.50
CA TYR A 519 -11.28 16.97 -31.62
C TYR A 519 -10.57 18.23 -31.14
N TYR A 520 -9.31 18.11 -30.70
CA TYR A 520 -8.50 19.21 -30.19
C TYR A 520 -8.30 20.31 -31.24
N LYS A 521 -8.03 19.92 -32.49
CA LYS A 521 -7.77 20.85 -33.60
C LYS A 521 -9.03 21.47 -34.19
N GLU A 522 -10.09 20.68 -34.31
CA GLU A 522 -11.28 21.06 -35.07
C GLU A 522 -12.45 21.55 -34.21
N VAL A 523 -12.47 21.20 -32.92
CA VAL A 523 -13.58 21.51 -32.01
C VAL A 523 -13.11 22.45 -30.91
N PHE A 524 -12.28 21.97 -29.99
CA PHE A 524 -11.81 22.75 -28.85
C PHE A 524 -10.52 22.15 -28.27
N PRO A 525 -9.53 22.97 -27.86
CA PRO A 525 -8.30 22.51 -27.23
C PRO A 525 -8.51 22.01 -25.78
N ALA A 526 -9.28 20.93 -25.64
CA ALA A 526 -9.68 20.36 -24.36
C ALA A 526 -8.50 19.82 -23.55
N ARG A 527 -8.64 19.86 -22.22
CA ARG A 527 -7.77 19.14 -21.30
C ARG A 527 -8.18 17.68 -21.23
N LEU A 528 -7.20 16.80 -21.10
CA LEU A 528 -7.41 15.37 -20.97
C LEU A 528 -6.70 14.87 -19.72
N VAL A 529 -7.46 14.19 -18.85
CA VAL A 529 -6.99 13.58 -17.61
C VAL A 529 -7.35 12.10 -17.63
N PHE A 530 -6.38 11.25 -17.36
CA PHE A 530 -6.59 9.82 -17.17
C PHE A 530 -6.57 9.46 -15.69
N VAL A 531 -7.57 8.71 -15.24
CA VAL A 531 -7.57 7.98 -13.97
C VAL A 531 -7.36 6.52 -14.31
N SER A 532 -6.10 6.11 -14.22
CA SER A 532 -5.62 4.79 -14.68
C SER A 532 -5.62 3.75 -13.57
N PHE A 533 -6.03 2.52 -13.90
CA PHE A 533 -5.84 1.33 -13.05
C PHE A 533 -4.49 0.63 -13.26
N LEU A 534 -3.70 1.05 -14.25
CA LEU A 534 -2.40 0.43 -14.51
C LEU A 534 -1.38 0.77 -13.41
N PRO A 535 -0.51 -0.18 -13.03
CA PRO A 535 0.63 0.12 -12.17
C PRO A 535 1.51 1.19 -12.83
N GLN A 536 1.93 2.22 -12.08
CA GLN A 536 2.80 3.32 -12.54
C GLN A 536 4.09 2.94 -13.30
N LEU A 537 4.47 1.66 -13.30
CA LEU A 537 5.68 1.14 -13.96
C LEU A 537 5.43 0.56 -15.35
N VAL A 538 4.18 0.42 -15.78
CA VAL A 538 3.86 -0.07 -17.12
C VAL A 538 3.89 1.13 -18.08
N LYS A 539 4.77 1.07 -19.08
CA LYS A 539 4.73 2.04 -20.18
C LYS A 539 3.40 1.90 -20.91
N VAL A 540 2.59 2.94 -20.85
CA VAL A 540 1.27 2.98 -21.45
C VAL A 540 1.39 3.02 -22.98
N ARG A 541 0.70 2.12 -23.69
CA ARG A 541 0.62 2.12 -25.17
C ARG A 541 0.12 3.45 -25.74
N TRP A 542 -0.82 4.10 -25.04
CA TRP A 542 -1.40 5.37 -25.44
C TRP A 542 -0.34 6.46 -25.42
N SER A 543 0.45 6.56 -24.34
CA SER A 543 1.51 7.57 -24.21
C SER A 543 2.59 7.47 -25.28
N GLU A 544 2.86 6.27 -25.82
CA GLU A 544 3.82 6.08 -26.90
C GLU A 544 3.26 6.53 -28.26
N ARG A 545 1.95 6.35 -28.50
CA ARG A 545 1.28 6.83 -29.73
C ARG A 545 0.94 8.32 -29.67
N SER A 546 0.66 8.84 -28.48
CA SER A 546 0.23 10.22 -28.25
C SER A 546 1.37 11.08 -27.67
N ARG A 547 2.29 11.51 -28.54
CA ARG A 547 3.05 12.77 -28.31
C ARG A 547 2.15 13.99 -28.52
N ILE A 548 0.92 13.94 -28.01
CA ILE A 548 -0.08 14.99 -28.15
C ILE A 548 0.25 16.06 -27.11
N ARG A 549 0.32 17.32 -27.56
CA ARG A 549 0.56 18.47 -26.67
C ARG A 549 -0.66 18.66 -25.76
N GLY A 550 -0.44 18.81 -24.45
CA GLY A 550 -1.50 19.16 -23.50
C GLY A 550 -2.07 18.00 -22.66
N ILE A 551 -1.57 16.78 -22.80
CA ILE A 551 -1.96 15.67 -21.92
C ILE A 551 -1.30 15.85 -20.55
N VAL A 552 -2.12 15.91 -19.49
CA VAL A 552 -1.64 15.87 -18.10
C VAL A 552 -1.90 14.47 -17.56
N HIS A 553 -0.87 13.62 -17.61
CA HIS A 553 -0.98 12.27 -17.06
C HIS A 553 -0.91 12.31 -15.54
N SER A 554 -2.01 11.98 -14.87
CA SER A 554 -2.10 11.93 -13.41
C SER A 554 -2.52 10.53 -12.98
N SER A 555 -1.55 9.61 -12.85
CA SER A 555 -1.85 8.25 -12.40
C SER A 555 -2.24 8.25 -10.92
N LEU A 556 -3.52 8.00 -10.62
CA LEU A 556 -3.99 7.73 -9.26
C LEU A 556 -3.73 6.25 -8.94
N ASN A 557 -2.71 5.94 -8.14
CA ASN A 557 -2.52 4.58 -7.60
C ASN A 557 -3.59 4.31 -6.52
N LEU A 558 -4.76 3.83 -6.92
CA LEU A 558 -5.82 3.43 -5.97
C LEU A 558 -5.67 1.99 -5.45
N MET A 559 -4.85 1.17 -6.11
CA MET A 559 -4.72 -0.27 -5.85
C MET A 559 -3.38 -0.73 -5.26
N THR A 560 -2.66 0.11 -4.49
CA THR A 560 -1.73 -0.48 -3.51
C THR A 560 -2.56 -1.07 -2.37
N THR A 561 -3.04 -2.29 -2.55
CA THR A 561 -3.40 -3.15 -1.43
C THR A 561 -2.15 -3.26 -0.56
N ASN A 562 -2.15 -2.56 0.57
CA ASN A 562 -1.23 -2.86 1.64
C ASN A 562 -1.62 -4.26 2.15
N GLN A 563 -1.09 -5.30 1.53
CA GLN A 563 -0.90 -6.57 2.21
C GLN A 563 0.13 -6.32 3.31
N THR A 564 -0.37 -5.93 4.48
CA THR A 564 0.32 -6.14 5.76
C THR A 564 0.00 -7.52 6.26
#